data_AF-A0A398BEM9-F1
#
_entry.id   AF-A0A398BEM9-F1
#
_cell.length_a   1.000
_cell.length_b   1.000
_cell.length_c   1.000
_cell.angle_alpha   90.00
_cell.angle_beta   90.00
_cell.angle_gamma   90.00
#
_symmetry.space_group_name_H-M   'P 1'
#
loop_
_entity.id
_entity.type
_entity.pdbx_description
1 polymer ?
#
loop_
_entity_poly.entity_id
_entity_poly.type
_entity_poly.pdbx_seq_one_letter_code
_entity_poly.pdbx_strand_id
1 'polypeptide(L)'
;MKGMDIIVYVFFSLKVSTKDIAKVGLMLAGNGVYRLTNEEFITRNTAKVTKVLMTTCGLYNASGKYAASIGIPMKSGVSGDVLCTVSEGRVEHLDGHFLSFDRSCLS
;
A
#
# COMPACT_ATOMS: atom_id res chain seq x y z
N MET A 1 -25.34 18.62 -2.89
CA MET A 1 -24.39 17.81 -3.68
C MET A 1 -22.97 18.37 -3.72
N LYS A 2 -22.72 19.69 -3.66
CA LYS A 2 -21.37 20.29 -3.83
C LYS A 2 -20.29 19.94 -2.78
N GLY A 3 -20.65 19.48 -1.58
CA GLY A 3 -19.68 19.28 -0.48
C GLY A 3 -18.86 17.98 -0.56
N MET A 4 -19.49 16.88 -0.96
CA MET A 4 -18.85 15.55 -0.98
C MET A 4 -17.85 15.43 -2.15
N ASP A 5 -18.16 16.05 -3.29
CA ASP A 5 -17.29 16.06 -4.47
C ASP A 5 -15.94 16.75 -4.19
N ILE A 6 -15.94 17.81 -3.38
CA ILE A 6 -14.73 18.52 -2.98
C ILE A 6 -13.85 17.65 -2.09
N ILE A 7 -14.44 16.91 -1.15
CA ILE A 7 -13.69 16.01 -0.25
C ILE A 7 -13.01 14.90 -1.05
N VAL A 8 -13.75 14.28 -1.98
CA VAL A 8 -13.21 13.24 -2.86
C VAL A 8 -12.07 13.82 -3.72
N TYR A 9 -12.28 14.98 -4.34
CA TYR A 9 -11.26 15.62 -5.17
C TYR A 9 -9.96 15.92 -4.41
N VAL A 10 -10.07 16.49 -3.21
CA VAL A 10 -8.90 16.82 -2.37
C VAL A 10 -8.14 15.54 -1.99
N PHE A 11 -8.84 14.47 -1.60
CA PHE A 11 -8.20 13.21 -1.19
C PHE A 11 -7.41 12.55 -2.34
N PHE A 12 -7.94 12.59 -3.57
CA PHE A 12 -7.28 12.03 -4.76
C PHE A 12 -6.25 12.97 -5.42
N SER A 13 -6.11 14.21 -4.93
CA SER A 13 -5.16 15.20 -5.44
C SER A 13 -3.99 15.47 -4.48
N LEU A 14 -3.87 14.70 -3.39
CA LEU A 14 -2.76 14.82 -2.45
C LEU A 14 -1.44 14.44 -3.14
N LYS A 15 -0.46 15.34 -3.07
CA LYS A 15 0.90 15.09 -3.55
C LYS A 15 1.73 14.48 -2.44
N VAL A 16 2.11 13.22 -2.61
CA VAL A 16 2.92 12.44 -1.66
C VAL A 16 4.18 11.92 -2.36
N SER A 17 5.29 11.82 -1.62
CA SER A 17 6.51 11.23 -2.16
C SER A 17 6.51 9.71 -2.02
N THR A 18 7.30 9.01 -2.83
CA THR A 18 7.53 7.56 -2.70
C THR A 18 8.01 7.18 -1.29
N LYS A 19 8.82 8.03 -0.66
CA LYS A 19 9.30 7.82 0.71
C LYS A 19 8.17 7.84 1.73
N ASP A 20 7.18 8.71 1.55
CA ASP A 20 6.02 8.78 2.44
C ASP A 20 5.11 7.56 2.27
N ILE A 21 4.90 7.12 1.02
CA ILE A 21 4.17 5.89 0.72
C ILE A 21 4.89 4.67 1.33
N ALA A 22 6.22 4.61 1.25
CA ALA A 22 7.01 3.54 1.87
C ALA A 22 6.85 3.48 3.39
N LYS A 23 6.77 4.64 4.08
CA LYS A 23 6.49 4.70 5.52
C LYS A 23 5.11 4.13 5.86
N VAL A 24 4.09 4.41 5.04
CA VAL A 24 2.76 3.81 5.19
C VAL A 24 2.82 2.29 5.03
N GLY A 25 3.57 1.80 4.03
CA GLY A 25 3.80 0.36 3.85
C GLY A 25 4.48 -0.30 5.05
N LEU A 26 5.47 0.38 5.66
CA LEU A 26 6.17 -0.08 6.85
C LEU A 26 5.26 -0.12 8.08
N MET A 27 4.42 0.90 8.26
CA MET A 27 3.41 0.94 9.33
C MET A 27 2.39 -0.20 9.18
N LEU A 28 1.91 -0.47 7.96
CA LEU A 28 0.99 -1.58 7.68
C LEU A 28 1.64 -2.96 7.89
N ALA A 29 2.93 -3.08 7.56
CA ALA A 29 3.72 -4.29 7.83
C ALA A 29 3.84 -4.53 9.34
N GLY A 30 3.99 -3.45 10.11
CA GLY A 30 3.97 -3.40 11.58
C GLY A 30 2.60 -3.50 12.23
N ASN A 31 1.54 -3.87 11.48
CA ASN A 31 0.17 -3.99 11.98
C ASN A 31 -0.40 -2.70 12.61
N GLY A 32 -0.06 -1.53 12.06
CA GLY A 32 -0.55 -0.25 12.56
C GLY A 32 0.46 0.54 13.39
N VAL A 33 1.57 -0.10 13.76
CA VAL A 33 2.67 0.52 14.51
C VAL A 33 3.82 0.86 13.58
N TYR A 34 4.29 2.11 13.65
CA TYR A 34 5.48 2.53 12.93
C TYR A 34 6.74 2.14 13.70
N ARG A 35 7.44 1.10 13.23
CA ARG A 35 8.56 0.47 13.94
C ARG A 35 9.72 1.41 14.30
N LEU A 36 9.90 2.52 13.58
CA LEU A 36 11.00 3.46 13.85
C LEU A 36 10.73 4.38 15.05
N THR A 37 9.46 4.70 15.33
CA THR A 37 9.07 5.55 16.48
C THR A 37 8.32 4.79 17.57
N ASN A 38 7.90 3.55 17.31
CA ASN A 38 6.97 2.76 18.13
C ASN A 38 5.60 3.44 18.35
N GLU A 39 5.22 4.37 17.49
CA GLU A 39 3.92 5.03 17.53
C GLU A 39 2.85 4.18 16.82
N GLU A 40 1.69 4.02 17.46
CA GLU A 40 0.52 3.38 16.88
C GLU A 40 -0.33 4.41 16.12
N PHE A 41 -0.35 4.32 14.78
CA PHE A 41 -1.15 5.21 13.94
C PHE A 41 -2.58 4.69 13.76
N ILE A 42 -2.74 3.38 13.68
CA ILE A 42 -4.04 2.71 13.54
C ILE A 42 -4.05 1.41 14.35
N THR A 43 -5.24 0.98 14.74
CA THR A 43 -5.39 -0.29 15.46
C THR A 43 -4.95 -1.48 14.59
N ARG A 44 -4.50 -2.54 15.25
CA ARG A 44 -4.19 -3.83 14.62
C ARG A 44 -5.34 -4.37 13.77
N ASN A 45 -6.59 -4.19 14.22
CA ASN A 45 -7.76 -4.65 13.48
C ASN A 45 -7.94 -3.86 12.18
N THR A 46 -7.83 -2.53 12.25
CA THR A 46 -7.89 -1.66 11.07
C THR A 46 -6.79 -2.06 10.07
N ALA A 47 -5.54 -2.20 10.53
CA ALA A 47 -4.43 -2.61 9.67
C ALA A 47 -4.67 -3.98 9.00
N LYS A 48 -5.26 -4.94 9.73
CA LYS A 48 -5.62 -6.26 9.19
C LYS A 48 -6.68 -6.15 8.11
N VAL A 49 -7.77 -5.43 8.36
CA VAL A 49 -8.85 -5.22 7.37
C VAL A 49 -8.32 -4.50 6.13
N THR A 50 -7.48 -3.47 6.31
CA THR A 50 -6.83 -2.76 5.21
C THR A 50 -6.01 -3.71 4.35
N LYS A 51 -5.18 -4.58 4.95
CA LYS A 51 -4.39 -5.57 4.19
C LYS A 51 -5.25 -6.58 3.44
N VAL A 52 -6.35 -7.03 4.03
CA VAL A 52 -7.31 -7.91 3.34
C VAL A 52 -7.88 -7.22 2.10
N LEU A 53 -8.36 -5.98 2.23
CA LEU A 53 -8.91 -5.21 1.11
C LEU A 53 -7.87 -4.91 0.03
N MET A 54 -6.63 -4.60 0.42
CA MET A 54 -5.52 -4.43 -0.51
C MET A 54 -5.28 -5.72 -1.30
N THR A 55 -5.32 -6.88 -0.64
CA THR A 55 -5.12 -8.17 -1.31
C THR A 55 -6.25 -8.48 -2.30
N THR A 56 -7.51 -8.27 -1.92
CA THR A 56 -8.66 -8.70 -2.74
C THR A 56 -9.10 -7.68 -3.79
N CYS A 57 -8.84 -6.39 -3.57
CA CYS A 57 -9.40 -5.30 -4.37
C CYS A 57 -8.36 -4.23 -4.76
N GLY A 58 -7.10 -4.36 -4.36
CA GLY A 58 -6.13 -3.28 -4.45
C GLY A 58 -5.54 -3.01 -5.84
N LEU A 59 -5.64 -3.96 -6.77
CA LEU A 59 -5.12 -3.87 -8.14
C LEU A 59 -6.24 -3.91 -9.20
N TYR A 60 -7.42 -3.39 -8.87
CA TYR A 60 -8.59 -3.40 -9.76
C TYR A 60 -8.92 -4.83 -10.24
N ASN A 61 -9.17 -5.01 -11.53
CA ASN A 61 -9.48 -6.30 -12.15
C ASN A 61 -8.34 -7.32 -12.02
N ALA A 62 -7.10 -6.89 -11.74
CA ALA A 62 -5.98 -7.78 -11.53
C ALA A 62 -5.94 -8.38 -10.11
N SER A 63 -6.69 -7.82 -9.15
CA SER A 63 -6.59 -8.21 -7.73
C SER A 63 -6.79 -9.71 -7.51
N GLY A 64 -7.78 -10.34 -8.16
CA GLY A 64 -8.02 -11.78 -8.02
C GLY A 64 -6.85 -12.65 -8.51
N LYS A 65 -6.26 -12.29 -9.66
CA LYS A 65 -5.10 -13.00 -10.23
C LYS A 65 -3.88 -12.88 -9.30
N TYR A 66 -3.61 -11.69 -8.80
CA TYR A 66 -2.45 -11.42 -7.93
C TYR A 66 -2.66 -11.99 -6.51
N ALA A 67 -3.88 -11.99 -5.98
CA ALA A 67 -4.21 -12.65 -4.72
C ALA A 67 -3.96 -14.16 -4.80
N ALA A 68 -4.35 -14.81 -5.90
CA ALA A 68 -4.19 -16.25 -6.08
C ALA A 68 -2.75 -16.69 -6.37
N SER A 69 -1.95 -15.85 -7.02
CA SER A 69 -0.57 -16.19 -7.43
C SER A 69 0.49 -15.72 -6.43
N ILE A 70 0.33 -14.51 -5.88
CA ILE A 70 1.36 -13.84 -5.07
C ILE A 70 0.91 -13.71 -3.61
N GLY A 71 -0.37 -13.38 -3.39
CA GLY A 71 -0.95 -13.31 -2.04
C GLY A 71 -0.44 -12.16 -1.16
N ILE A 72 0.32 -11.21 -1.72
CA ILE A 72 0.82 -10.03 -1.01
C ILE A 72 -0.23 -8.91 -1.06
N PRO A 73 -0.50 -8.21 0.06
CA PRO A 73 -1.34 -7.00 0.04
C PRO A 73 -0.71 -5.88 -0.80
N MET A 74 -1.42 -5.46 -1.86
CA MET A 74 -0.96 -4.44 -2.80
C MET A 74 -2.05 -3.40 -3.08
N LYS A 75 -1.68 -2.17 -3.46
CA LYS A 75 -2.63 -1.13 -3.88
C LYS A 75 -2.04 -0.29 -5.00
N SER A 76 -2.76 -0.13 -6.11
CA SER A 76 -2.39 0.75 -7.23
C SER A 76 -3.10 2.08 -7.22
N GLY A 77 -2.44 3.15 -7.65
CA GLY A 77 -3.01 4.48 -7.90
C GLY A 77 -3.11 4.80 -9.39
N VAL A 78 -4.04 5.68 -9.76
CA VAL A 78 -4.16 6.20 -11.14
C VAL A 78 -2.96 7.06 -11.55
N SER A 79 -2.20 7.57 -10.58
CA SER A 79 -0.91 8.25 -10.79
C SER A 79 0.19 7.31 -11.30
N GLY A 80 -0.02 6.00 -11.24
CA GLY A 80 0.97 4.99 -11.60
C GLY A 80 1.82 4.50 -10.42
N ASP A 81 1.46 4.82 -9.17
CA ASP A 81 2.15 4.28 -8.00
C ASP A 81 1.55 2.94 -7.54
N VAL A 82 2.39 2.05 -7.00
CA VAL A 82 1.93 0.82 -6.32
C VAL A 82 2.57 0.71 -4.95
N LEU A 83 1.72 0.55 -3.93
CA LEU A 83 2.11 0.25 -2.56
C LEU A 83 1.99 -1.26 -2.32
N CYS A 84 3.04 -1.89 -1.81
CA CYS A 84 3.03 -3.28 -1.36
C CYS A 84 3.44 -3.34 0.11
N THR A 85 2.89 -4.27 0.88
CA THR A 85 3.32 -4.49 2.27
C THR A 85 3.51 -5.97 2.54
N VAL A 86 4.67 -6.31 3.11
CA VAL A 86 5.04 -7.69 3.47
C VAL A 86 5.25 -7.71 4.97
N SER A 87 4.38 -8.42 5.68
CA SER A 87 4.65 -8.83 7.07
C SER A 87 5.53 -10.09 7.00
N GLU A 88 6.60 -10.15 7.80
CA GLU A 88 7.64 -11.19 7.81
C GLU A 88 7.24 -12.52 7.13
N GLY A 89 7.84 -12.76 5.95
CA GLY A 89 7.55 -13.86 5.05
C GLY A 89 8.29 -13.70 3.72
N ARG A 90 8.70 -14.82 3.11
CA ARG A 90 9.56 -14.90 1.91
C ARG A 90 8.86 -14.29 0.68
N VAL A 91 9.47 -13.27 0.08
CA VAL A 91 9.07 -12.71 -1.21
C VAL A 91 9.66 -13.57 -2.31
N GLU A 92 8.84 -14.28 -3.07
CA GLU A 92 9.29 -14.93 -4.31
C GLU A 92 9.33 -13.89 -5.45
N HIS A 93 10.30 -14.06 -6.34
CA HIS A 93 10.65 -13.12 -7.40
C HIS A 93 9.43 -12.74 -8.26
N LEU A 94 9.09 -11.45 -8.30
CA LEU A 94 8.04 -10.90 -9.15
C LEU A 94 8.64 -10.52 -10.50
N ASP A 95 8.64 -11.47 -11.44
CA ASP A 95 8.96 -11.19 -12.85
C ASP A 95 7.81 -10.44 -13.51
N GLY A 96 7.91 -9.11 -13.51
CA GLY A 96 7.00 -8.22 -14.20
C GLY A 96 7.05 -6.82 -13.61
N HIS A 97 7.47 -5.84 -14.41
CA HIS A 97 7.51 -4.42 -14.09
C HIS A 97 6.33 -3.95 -13.24
N PHE A 98 6.50 -3.84 -11.92
CA PHE A 98 5.90 -2.83 -11.04
C PHE A 98 6.38 -3.03 -9.59
N LEU A 99 7.36 -2.22 -9.18
CA LEU A 99 7.81 -2.03 -7.80
C LEU A 99 7.89 -0.52 -7.61
N SER A 100 7.20 0.06 -6.62
CA SER A 100 7.60 1.40 -6.17
C SER A 100 8.75 1.25 -5.16
N PHE A 101 9.92 0.87 -5.70
CA PHE A 101 11.20 1.03 -5.04
C PHE A 101 11.78 2.35 -5.53
N ASP A 102 11.99 3.29 -4.60
CA ASP A 102 12.71 4.54 -4.87
C ASP A 102 14.07 4.19 -5.50
N ARG A 103 14.34 4.72 -6.70
CA ARG A 103 15.57 4.48 -7.46
C ARG A 103 16.81 4.99 -6.72
N SER A 104 16.65 5.73 -5.62
CA SER A 104 17.75 6.26 -4.80
C SER A 104 18.24 5.35 -3.65
N CYS A 105 17.62 4.19 -3.42
CA CYS A 105 18.11 3.23 -2.41
C CYS A 105 19.11 2.19 -2.97
N LEU A 106 19.64 2.41 -4.18
CA LEU A 106 20.58 1.52 -4.88
C LEU A 106 21.83 2.27 -5.39
N SER A 107 22.25 3.30 -4.65
CA SER A 107 23.59 3.90 -4.75
C SER A 107 24.24 3.95 -3.38
#